data_AF-A0A966Q2M0-F1
#
_entry.id   AF-A0A966Q2M0-F1
#
_cell.length_a   1.000
_cell.length_b   1.000
_cell.length_c   1.000
_cell.angle_alpha   90.00
_cell.angle_beta   90.00
_cell.angle_gamma   90.00
#
_symmetry.space_group_name_H-M   'P 1'
#
loop_
_entity.id
_entity.type
_entity.pdbx_description
1 polymer ?
#
loop_
_entity_poly.entity_id
_entity_poly.type
_entity_poly.pdbx_seq_one_letter_code
_entity_poly.pdbx_strand_id
1 'polypeptide(L)'
;MEVGIDYKFRDDLFNQNEEGTTVPIEIMVDPFAGIVYRYTTVTFKMDEDNIPRMQYDYEIIKTNDLSMMTLRKNDKFNTMLGLILNALLLDASEVEGNSEIRTNDTEKSNKE
;
A
#
# COMPACT_ATOMS: atom_id res chain seq x y z
N MET A 1 3.53 0.67 -11.28
CA MET A 1 4.27 1.70 -10.52
C MET A 1 5.58 1.08 -10.13
N GLU A 2 6.69 1.75 -10.38
CA GLU A 2 8.04 1.24 -10.16
C GLU A 2 8.77 2.06 -9.08
N VAL A 3 9.37 1.35 -8.11
CA VAL A 3 10.17 1.96 -7.04
C VAL A 3 11.42 2.63 -7.63
N GLY A 4 11.74 3.84 -7.19
CA GLY A 4 12.89 4.62 -7.66
C GLY A 4 12.64 5.42 -8.94
N ILE A 5 11.56 5.12 -9.67
CA ILE A 5 11.14 5.85 -10.86
C ILE A 5 9.86 6.64 -10.58
N ASP A 6 8.79 5.95 -10.19
CA ASP A 6 7.48 6.58 -9.98
C ASP A 6 7.28 7.08 -8.55
N TYR A 7 7.89 6.39 -7.59
CA TYR A 7 7.82 6.69 -6.18
C TYR A 7 9.07 6.19 -5.46
N LYS A 8 9.35 6.72 -4.27
CA LYS A 8 10.46 6.24 -3.42
C LYS A 8 10.07 6.24 -1.96
N PHE A 9 10.68 5.35 -1.19
CA PHE A 9 10.55 5.34 0.27
C PHE A 9 11.34 6.51 0.88
N ARG A 10 10.78 7.05 1.95
CA ARG A 10 11.36 8.11 2.78
C ARG A 10 11.68 7.55 4.15
N ASP A 11 12.62 6.61 4.18
CA ASP A 11 13.13 6.00 5.41
C ASP A 11 13.68 7.05 6.39
N ASP A 12 14.16 8.18 5.87
CA ASP A 12 14.59 9.35 6.63
C ASP A 12 13.47 10.00 7.46
N LEU A 13 12.22 9.76 7.10
CA LEU A 13 11.03 10.24 7.80
C LEU A 13 10.35 9.14 8.63
N PHE A 14 10.87 7.91 8.63
CA PHE A 14 10.29 6.81 9.39
C PHE A 14 10.64 6.92 10.88
N ASN A 15 9.61 6.89 11.73
CA ASN A 15 9.78 6.94 13.18
C ASN A 15 9.70 5.54 13.78
N GLN A 16 10.86 4.93 14.02
CA GLN A 16 10.96 3.57 14.59
C GLN A 16 10.35 3.44 16.00
N ASN A 17 10.18 4.55 16.73
CA ASN A 17 9.61 4.54 18.08
C ASN A 17 8.08 4.56 18.09
N GLU A 18 7.44 4.75 16.93
CA GLU A 18 5.99 4.79 16.78
C GLU A 18 5.51 3.46 16.22
N GLU A 19 5.06 2.57 17.11
CA GLU A 19 4.53 1.26 16.72
C GLU A 19 3.34 1.40 15.77
N GLY A 20 3.27 0.51 14.78
CA GLY A 20 2.19 0.48 13.80
C GLY A 20 2.29 1.54 12.71
N THR A 21 3.37 2.32 12.65
CA THR A 21 3.60 3.23 11.52
C THR A 21 4.19 2.52 10.31
N THR A 22 3.82 3.00 9.12
CA THR A 22 4.43 2.57 7.86
C THR A 22 5.46 3.59 7.39
N VAL A 23 6.39 3.13 6.55
CA VAL A 23 7.40 3.98 5.92
C VAL A 23 6.71 4.99 4.98
N PRO A 24 6.98 6.31 5.11
CA PRO A 24 6.45 7.28 4.18
C PRO A 24 6.96 7.09 2.75
N ILE A 25 6.13 7.47 1.79
CA ILE A 25 6.37 7.33 0.36
C ILE A 25 6.28 8.71 -0.28
N GLU A 26 7.30 9.08 -1.07
CA GLU A 26 7.31 10.27 -1.91
C GLU A 26 6.96 9.90 -3.36
N ILE A 27 5.97 10.60 -3.93
CA ILE A 27 5.61 10.46 -5.33
C ILE A 27 6.60 11.27 -6.18
N MET A 28 7.07 10.69 -7.29
CA MET A 28 8.04 11.31 -8.19
C MET A 28 7.44 11.74 -9.54
N VAL A 29 6.18 11.39 -9.80
CA VAL A 29 5.50 11.65 -11.08
C VAL A 29 4.59 12.86 -11.01
N ASP A 30 4.67 13.74 -12.01
CA ASP A 30 3.76 14.87 -12.17
C ASP A 30 2.29 14.43 -12.40
N PRO A 31 1.30 15.23 -11.94
CA PRO A 31 1.43 16.52 -11.25
C PRO A 31 1.57 16.38 -9.72
N PHE A 32 1.86 15.17 -9.22
CA PHE A 32 1.87 14.83 -7.80
C PHE A 32 3.28 14.72 -7.21
N ALA A 33 4.30 15.01 -8.02
CA ALA A 33 5.69 14.96 -7.62
C ALA A 33 5.95 15.80 -6.36
N GLY A 34 6.70 15.24 -5.42
CA GLY A 34 7.08 15.87 -4.16
C GLY A 34 6.04 15.75 -3.02
N ILE A 35 4.88 15.17 -3.28
CA ILE A 35 3.91 14.81 -2.23
C ILE A 35 4.45 13.60 -1.45
N VAL A 36 4.39 13.67 -0.12
CA VAL A 36 4.78 12.58 0.77
C VAL A 36 3.58 12.14 1.59
N TYR A 37 3.31 10.84 1.60
CA TYR A 37 2.19 10.23 2.32
C TYR A 37 2.60 8.90 2.96
N ARG A 38 1.78 8.36 3.85
CA ARG A 38 1.93 7.00 4.38
C ARG A 38 0.58 6.30 4.50
N TYR A 39 0.54 4.99 4.31
CA TYR A 39 -0.66 4.20 4.58
C TYR A 39 -0.80 3.96 6.09
N THR A 40 -1.99 4.11 6.63
CA THR A 40 -2.23 3.86 8.07
C THR A 40 -2.94 2.54 8.30
N THR A 41 -3.88 2.20 7.43
CA THR A 41 -4.69 0.99 7.54
C THR A 41 -4.83 0.36 6.16
N VAL A 42 -4.71 -0.96 6.07
CA VAL A 42 -5.05 -1.74 4.86
C VAL A 42 -5.91 -2.91 5.30
N THR A 43 -7.10 -3.06 4.70
CA THR A 43 -8.04 -4.15 5.00
C THR A 43 -8.62 -4.72 3.72
N PHE A 44 -9.00 -6.00 3.76
CA PHE A 44 -9.77 -6.63 2.70
C PHE A 44 -11.19 -6.86 3.21
N LYS A 45 -12.18 -6.41 2.45
CA LYS A 45 -13.59 -6.63 2.78
C LYS A 45 -14.28 -7.33 1.62
N MET A 46 -15.13 -8.30 1.94
CA MET A 46 -16.07 -8.86 0.98
C MET A 46 -17.23 -7.89 0.84
N ASP A 47 -17.51 -7.50 -0.39
CA ASP A 47 -18.66 -6.68 -0.72
C ASP A 47 -19.88 -7.57 -1.03
N GLU A 48 -21.06 -6.98 -1.28
CA GLU A 48 -22.32 -7.72 -1.52
C GLU A 48 -22.24 -8.65 -2.74
N ASP A 49 -21.34 -8.35 -3.69
CA ASP A 49 -21.08 -9.15 -4.88
C ASP A 49 -20.13 -10.35 -4.63
N ASN A 50 -19.71 -10.59 -3.37
CA ASN A 50 -18.70 -11.56 -2.97
C ASN A 50 -17.33 -11.35 -3.65
N ILE A 51 -17.03 -10.13 -4.12
CA ILE A 51 -15.72 -9.78 -4.65
C ILE A 51 -14.91 -9.12 -3.53
N PRO A 52 -13.71 -9.64 -3.18
CA PRO A 52 -12.87 -9.00 -2.19
C PRO A 52 -12.36 -7.65 -2.71
N ARG A 53 -12.63 -6.59 -1.97
CA ARG A 53 -12.14 -5.24 -2.23
C ARG A 53 -11.15 -4.83 -1.17
N MET A 54 -10.00 -4.31 -1.61
CA MET A 54 -9.04 -3.69 -0.72
C MET A 54 -9.48 -2.27 -0.36
N GLN A 55 -9.51 -1.97 0.93
CA GLN A 55 -9.75 -0.65 1.48
C GLN A 55 -8.52 -0.20 2.27
N TYR A 56 -8.12 1.04 2.09
CA TYR A 56 -6.97 1.60 2.78
C TYR A 56 -7.21 3.04 3.22
N ASP A 57 -6.56 3.41 4.31
CA ASP A 57 -6.48 4.77 4.83
C ASP A 57 -5.06 5.29 4.64
N TYR A 58 -4.93 6.62 4.51
CA TYR A 58 -3.65 7.28 4.35
C TYR A 58 -3.60 8.67 5.00
N GLU A 59 -2.39 9.05 5.37
CA GLU A 59 -2.04 10.37 5.89
C GLU A 59 -1.09 11.08 4.92
N ILE A 60 -1.37 12.36 4.62
CA ILE A 60 -0.48 13.21 3.83
C ILE A 60 0.43 13.96 4.79
N ILE A 61 1.74 13.73 4.67
CA ILE A 61 2.78 14.34 5.51
C ILE A 61 3.27 15.65 4.88
N LYS A 62 3.40 15.68 3.56
CA LYS A 62 3.86 16.85 2.79
C LYS A 62 3.06 16.96 1.50
N THR A 63 2.62 18.17 1.18
CA THR A 63 2.00 18.50 -0.11
C THR A 63 3.00 19.19 -1.03
N ASN A 64 2.69 19.22 -2.32
CA ASN A 64 3.27 20.17 -3.28
C ASN A 64 2.39 21.43 -3.35
N ASP A 65 2.29 22.07 -4.51
CA ASP A 65 1.45 23.25 -4.74
C ASP A 65 -0.07 22.98 -4.60
N LEU A 66 -0.49 21.71 -4.55
CA LEU A 66 -1.87 21.32 -4.35
C LEU A 66 -2.22 21.23 -2.85
N SER A 67 -3.38 21.76 -2.47
CA SER A 67 -3.86 21.65 -1.09
C SER A 67 -4.27 20.21 -0.74
N MET A 68 -4.19 19.83 0.54
CA MET A 68 -4.66 18.52 1.02
C MET A 68 -6.11 18.23 0.63
N MET A 69 -6.98 19.25 0.72
CA MET A 69 -8.40 19.11 0.35
C MET A 69 -8.57 18.85 -1.15
N THR A 70 -7.75 19.48 -1.99
CA THR A 70 -7.72 19.25 -3.44
C THR A 70 -7.27 17.81 -3.73
N LEU A 71 -6.22 17.35 -3.08
CA LEU A 71 -5.67 16.00 -3.28
C LEU A 71 -6.66 14.90 -2.89
N ARG A 72 -7.30 15.02 -1.73
CA ARG A 72 -8.28 14.01 -1.25
C ARG A 72 -9.49 13.86 -2.18
N LYS A 73 -9.90 14.93 -2.87
CA LYS A 73 -11.00 14.92 -3.85
C LYS A 73 -10.55 14.59 -5.27
N ASN A 74 -9.26 14.39 -5.50
CA ASN A 74 -8.72 14.13 -6.83
C ASN A 74 -8.66 12.63 -7.11
N ASP A 75 -9.52 12.16 -8.01
CA ASP A 75 -9.61 10.74 -8.35
C ASP A 75 -8.31 10.18 -8.93
N LYS A 76 -7.55 10.99 -9.69
CA LYS A 76 -6.25 10.56 -10.25
C LYS A 76 -5.22 10.36 -9.15
N PHE A 77 -5.23 11.23 -8.15
CA PHE A 77 -4.36 11.09 -6.98
C PHE A 77 -4.71 9.81 -6.21
N ASN A 78 -5.99 9.61 -5.86
CA ASN A 78 -6.44 8.41 -5.16
C ASN A 78 -6.16 7.12 -5.97
N THR A 79 -6.33 7.16 -7.29
CA THR A 79 -5.96 6.04 -8.18
C THR A 79 -4.47 5.74 -8.11
N MET A 80 -3.62 6.78 -8.11
CA MET A 80 -2.17 6.61 -8.00
C MET A 80 -1.77 5.93 -6.69
N LEU A 81 -2.39 6.31 -5.56
CA LEU A 81 -2.14 5.64 -4.28
C LEU A 81 -2.55 4.16 -4.34
N GLY A 82 -3.68 3.83 -4.98
CA GLY A 82 -4.08 2.43 -5.14
C GLY A 82 -3.08 1.63 -5.99
N LEU A 83 -2.59 2.22 -7.09
CA LEU A 83 -1.60 1.59 -7.97
C LEU A 83 -0.25 1.37 -7.28
N ILE A 84 0.20 2.31 -6.44
CA ILE A 84 1.41 2.14 -5.63
C ILE A 84 1.23 1.00 -4.64
N LEU A 85 0.11 0.94 -3.91
CA LEU A 85 -0.16 -0.14 -2.96
C LEU A 85 -0.21 -1.51 -3.65
N ASN A 86 -0.84 -1.60 -4.84
CA ASN A 86 -0.86 -2.84 -5.62
C ASN A 86 0.56 -3.28 -6.03
N ALA A 87 1.41 -2.33 -6.47
CA ALA A 87 2.80 -2.65 -6.81
C ALA A 87 3.55 -3.21 -5.59
N LEU A 88 3.41 -2.56 -4.43
CA LEU A 88 4.02 -3.04 -3.17
C LEU A 88 3.59 -4.45 -2.79
N LEU A 89 2.31 -4.79 -2.95
CA LEU A 89 1.79 -6.12 -2.64
C LEU A 89 2.30 -7.18 -3.63
N LEU A 90 2.38 -6.83 -4.93
CA LEU A 90 2.94 -7.72 -5.95
C LEU A 90 4.42 -8.00 -5.67
N ASP A 91 5.21 -6.97 -5.42
CA ASP A 91 6.64 -7.10 -5.10
C ASP A 91 6.84 -7.99 -3.85
N ALA A 92 6.02 -7.80 -2.81
CA ALA A 92 6.06 -8.64 -1.61
C ALA A 92 5.73 -10.11 -1.92
N SER A 93 4.76 -10.36 -2.81
CA SER A 93 4.38 -11.72 -3.22
C SER A 93 5.45 -12.43 -4.06
N GLU A 94 6.21 -11.69 -4.87
CA GLU A 94 7.31 -12.23 -5.67
C GLU A 94 8.52 -12.61 -4.79
N VAL A 95 8.76 -11.85 -3.72
CA VAL A 95 9.78 -12.20 -2.71
C VAL A 95 9.41 -13.49 -1.97
N GLU A 96 8.12 -13.73 -1.70
CA GLU A 96 7.63 -14.99 -1.14
C GLU A 96 7.63 -16.14 -2.16
N GLY A 97 7.48 -15.86 -3.45
CA GLY A 97 7.49 -16.85 -4.54
C GLY A 97 8.81 -17.62 -4.72
N ASN A 98 9.91 -17.14 -4.12
CA ASN A 98 11.21 -17.83 -4.08
C ASN A 98 11.50 -18.53 -2.74
N SER A 99 10.58 -18.46 -1.78
CA SER A 99 10.72 -19.10 -0.47
C SER A 99 9.60 -20.12 -0.26
N GLU A 100 9.91 -21.37 -0.59
CA GLU A 100 9.22 -22.59 -0.14
C GLU A 100 7.68 -22.57 -0.18
N ILE A 101 7.15 -23.24 -1.20
CA ILE A 101 5.83 -23.88 -1.19
C ILE A 101 5.61 -24.49 0.20
N ARG A 102 4.70 -23.90 1.00
CA ARG A 102 4.16 -24.55 2.19
C ARG A 102 3.30 -25.73 1.75
N THR A 103 3.92 -26.86 1.42
CA THR A 103 3.27 -28.15 1.50
C THR A 103 3.24 -28.55 2.97
N ASN A 104 2.06 -28.56 3.57
CA ASN A 104 1.70 -29.62 4.49
C ASN A 104 0.18 -29.75 4.52
N ASP A 105 -0.29 -30.59 3.59
CA ASP A 105 -1.43 -31.45 3.83
C ASP A 105 -1.20 -32.23 5.12
N THR A 106 -2.14 -32.11 6.05
CA THR A 106 -2.56 -33.29 6.81
C THR A 106 -4.05 -33.18 7.03
N GLU A 107 -4.81 -33.72 6.07
CA GLU A 107 -6.09 -34.35 6.37
C GLU A 107 -5.91 -35.25 7.60
N LYS A 108 -6.59 -34.92 8.70
CA LYS A 108 -6.97 -35.92 9.69
C LYS A 108 -8.49 -35.95 9.80
N SER A 109 -9.05 -36.87 9.03
CA SER A 109 -10.27 -37.60 9.35
C SER A 109 -10.32 -37.95 10.82
N ASN A 110 -11.44 -37.64 11.49
CA ASN A 110 -12.01 -38.55 12.46
C ASN A 110 -13.52 -38.37 12.49
N LYS A 111 -14.21 -39.34 11.87
CA LYS A 111 -15.55 -39.76 12.29
C LYS A 111 -15.36 -40.64 13.53
N GLU A 112 -16.05 -40.29 14.60
CA GLU A 112 -16.67 -41.24 15.53
C GLU A 112 -18.06 -40.73 15.89
#